data_AF-A0A0S2F539-F1
#
_entry.id   AF-A0A0S2F539-F1
#
_cell.length_a   1.000
_cell.length_b   1.000
_cell.length_c   1.000
_cell.angle_alpha   90.00
_cell.angle_beta   90.00
_cell.angle_gamma   90.00
#
_symmetry.space_group_name_H-M   'P 1'
#
loop_
_entity.id
_entity.type
_entity.pdbx_description
1 polymer ?
#
loop_
_entity_poly.entity_id
_entity_poly.type
_entity_poly.pdbx_seq_one_letter_code
_entity_poly.pdbx_strand_id
1 'polypeptide(L)'
;MRIALNDAAPLYRDAPEAKKARATGKRTFQAFMREVLPNTSRAARVRAGDLIGATLSTVGKQFSESPRTLPEIKTYAEAMSDMFLAYIERINRA
;
A
#
# COMPACT_ATOMS: atom_id res chain seq x y z
N MET A 1 -0.07 -6.59 -14.54
CA MET A 1 -0.18 -8.07 -14.55
C MET A 1 -0.80 -8.59 -13.23
N ARG A 2 -2.03 -8.18 -12.91
CA ARG A 2 -2.82 -8.72 -11.77
C ARG A 2 -4.08 -9.48 -12.19
N ILE A 3 -4.43 -9.49 -13.49
CA ILE A 3 -5.57 -10.23 -14.04
C ILE A 3 -5.21 -11.69 -14.34
N ALA A 4 -4.05 -11.95 -14.95
CA ALA A 4 -3.63 -13.33 -15.29
C ALA A 4 -3.51 -14.26 -14.06
N LEU A 5 -3.15 -13.74 -12.87
CA LEU A 5 -3.14 -14.52 -11.63
C LEU A 5 -4.54 -14.66 -10.98
N ASN A 6 -5.48 -13.79 -11.35
CA ASN A 6 -6.84 -13.74 -10.82
C ASN A 6 -7.70 -14.87 -11.40
N ASP A 7 -7.46 -15.22 -12.66
CA ASP A 7 -8.20 -16.28 -13.37
C ASP A 7 -7.60 -17.68 -13.15
N ALA A 8 -6.32 -17.78 -12.74
CA ALA A 8 -5.61 -19.05 -12.65
C ALA A 8 -5.75 -19.80 -11.31
N ALA A 9 -6.09 -19.14 -10.19
CA ALA A 9 -6.22 -19.85 -8.90
C ALA A 9 -6.95 -19.03 -7.82
N PRO A 10 -8.28 -19.20 -7.65
CA PRO A 10 -9.00 -18.72 -6.47
C PRO A 10 -8.34 -19.17 -5.15
N LEU A 11 -7.81 -20.39 -5.14
CA LEU A 11 -7.14 -21.03 -4.00
C LEU A 11 -5.85 -20.33 -3.55
N TYR A 12 -5.16 -19.60 -4.43
CA TYR A 12 -3.91 -18.92 -4.09
C TYR A 12 -4.13 -17.69 -3.19
N ARG A 13 -5.33 -17.08 -3.24
CA ARG A 13 -5.70 -15.98 -2.33
C ARG A 13 -5.94 -16.43 -0.89
N ASP A 14 -6.51 -17.62 -0.72
CA ASP A 14 -6.86 -18.17 0.59
C ASP A 14 -5.78 -19.04 1.19
N ALA A 15 -4.75 -19.35 0.40
CA ALA A 15 -3.55 -20.05 0.82
C ALA A 15 -2.95 -19.41 2.09
N PRO A 16 -2.54 -20.22 3.09
CA PRO A 16 -1.87 -19.74 4.29
C PRO A 16 -0.69 -18.80 4.00
N GLU A 17 0.04 -19.05 2.91
CA GLU A 17 1.20 -18.29 2.45
C GLU A 17 0.82 -16.86 2.08
N ALA A 18 -0.28 -16.68 1.35
CA ALA A 18 -0.78 -15.35 0.96
C ALA A 18 -1.26 -14.56 2.19
N LYS A 19 -1.93 -15.23 3.14
CA LYS A 19 -2.35 -14.62 4.41
C LYS A 19 -1.14 -14.23 5.26
N LYS A 20 -0.13 -15.09 5.36
CA LYS A 20 1.12 -14.83 6.09
C LYS A 20 1.90 -13.68 5.48
N ALA A 21 2.02 -13.63 4.14
CA ALA A 21 2.66 -12.54 3.42
C ALA A 21 1.97 -11.20 3.67
N ARG A 22 0.63 -11.15 3.63
CA ARG A 22 -0.16 -9.95 3.97
C ARG A 22 0.04 -9.51 5.42
N ALA A 23 0.02 -10.46 6.36
CA ALA A 23 0.22 -10.15 7.78
C ALA A 23 1.65 -9.63 8.05
N THR A 24 2.65 -10.22 7.42
CA THR A 24 4.04 -9.72 7.48
C THR A 24 4.15 -8.33 6.86
N GLY A 25 3.58 -8.12 5.67
CA GLY A 25 3.53 -6.80 5.05
C GLY A 25 2.88 -5.74 5.93
N LYS A 26 1.75 -6.06 6.58
CA LYS A 26 1.09 -5.14 7.54
C LYS A 26 2.00 -4.80 8.72
N ARG A 27 2.69 -5.79 9.30
CA ARG A 27 3.64 -5.54 10.41
C ARG A 27 4.81 -4.67 9.98
N THR A 28 5.42 -4.97 8.83
CA THR A 28 6.50 -4.16 8.25
C THR A 28 6.04 -2.73 8.02
N PHE A 29 4.85 -2.53 7.47
CA PHE A 29 4.32 -1.19 7.22
C PHE A 29 4.08 -0.41 8.51
N GLN A 30 3.57 -1.06 9.55
CA GLN A 30 3.39 -0.42 10.86
C GLN A 30 4.72 -0.10 11.58
N ALA A 31 5.78 -0.88 11.32
CA ALA A 31 7.13 -0.55 11.77
C ALA A 31 7.66 0.69 11.03
N PHE A 32 7.53 0.73 9.70
CA PHE A 32 7.89 1.88 8.87
C PHE A 32 7.17 3.17 9.32
N MET A 33 5.85 3.12 9.56
CA MET A 33 5.11 4.30 10.04
C MET A 33 5.61 4.81 11.39
N ARG A 34 6.21 3.94 12.22
CA ARG A 34 6.80 4.35 13.50
C ARG A 34 8.12 5.09 13.31
N GLU A 35 8.92 4.66 12.35
CA GLU A 35 10.19 5.30 12.01
C GLU A 35 9.96 6.68 11.36
N VAL A 36 8.98 6.80 10.47
CA VAL A 36 8.70 8.04 9.75
C VAL A 36 7.93 9.07 10.59
N LEU A 37 7.14 8.62 11.58
CA LEU A 37 6.31 9.48 12.43
C LEU A 37 6.59 9.25 13.92
N PRO A 38 7.83 9.45 14.40
CA PRO A 38 8.22 9.06 15.76
C PRO A 38 7.41 9.79 16.83
N ASN A 39 7.07 11.06 16.57
CA ASN A 39 6.40 11.96 17.51
C ASN A 39 4.86 11.91 17.42
N THR A 40 4.31 11.28 16.39
CA THR A 40 2.86 11.15 16.21
C THR A 40 2.29 10.08 17.14
N SER A 41 1.06 10.28 17.64
CA SER A 41 0.41 9.27 18.51
C SER A 41 0.30 7.90 17.83
N ARG A 42 0.36 6.81 18.63
CA ARG A 42 0.21 5.43 18.11
C ARG A 42 -1.08 5.26 17.31
N ALA A 43 -2.19 5.82 17.79
CA ALA A 43 -3.49 5.72 17.13
C ALA A 43 -3.48 6.40 15.74
N ALA A 44 -2.87 7.58 15.63
CA ALA A 44 -2.73 8.27 14.35
C ALA A 44 -1.80 7.52 13.38
N ARG A 45 -0.67 6.97 13.86
CA ARG A 45 0.22 6.13 13.03
C ARG A 45 -0.48 4.89 12.47
N VAL A 46 -1.25 4.19 13.32
CA VAL A 46 -2.00 2.99 12.89
C VAL A 46 -3.01 3.35 11.82
N ARG A 47 -3.80 4.41 12.04
CA ARG A 47 -4.76 4.91 11.04
C ARG A 47 -4.08 5.30 9.73
N ALA A 48 -2.95 6.02 9.80
CA ALA A 48 -2.20 6.43 8.62
C ALA A 48 -1.66 5.23 7.85
N GLY A 49 -1.10 4.24 8.55
CA GLY A 49 -0.62 3.00 7.97
C GLY A 49 -1.72 2.20 7.27
N ASP A 50 -2.89 2.07 7.91
CA ASP A 50 -4.01 1.35 7.32
C ASP A 50 -4.56 2.08 6.08
N LEU A 51 -4.67 3.43 6.12
CA LEU A 51 -5.18 4.23 5.00
C LEU A 51 -4.26 4.19 3.78
N ILE A 52 -2.95 4.40 3.97
CA ILE A 52 -1.98 4.35 2.87
C ILE A 52 -1.91 2.93 2.29
N GLY A 53 -1.85 1.90 3.14
CA GLY A 53 -1.81 0.51 2.70
C GLY A 53 -3.05 0.08 1.91
N ALA A 54 -4.25 0.50 2.36
CA ALA A 54 -5.50 0.25 1.66
C ALA A 54 -5.55 0.96 0.30
N THR A 55 -5.09 2.22 0.25
CA THR A 55 -5.04 3.01 -0.99
C THR A 55 -4.10 2.39 -2.01
N LEU A 56 -2.86 2.08 -1.60
CA LEU A 56 -1.86 1.43 -2.45
C LEU A 56 -2.38 0.09 -3.00
N SER A 57 -3.03 -0.70 -2.16
CA SER A 57 -3.55 -2.01 -2.56
C SER A 57 -4.72 -1.90 -3.54
N THR A 58 -5.69 -1.03 -3.25
CA THR A 58 -6.93 -0.90 -4.03
C THR A 58 -6.67 -0.20 -5.35
N VAL A 59 -6.05 0.98 -5.28
CA VAL A 59 -5.77 1.81 -6.45
C VAL A 59 -4.71 1.15 -7.33
N GLY A 60 -3.65 0.60 -6.73
CA GLY A 60 -2.62 -0.12 -7.46
C GLY A 60 -3.14 -1.41 -8.13
N LYS A 61 -4.17 -2.07 -7.56
CA LYS A 61 -4.84 -3.18 -8.23
C LYS A 61 -5.54 -2.66 -9.49
N GLN A 62 -6.46 -1.70 -9.33
CA GLN A 62 -7.24 -1.13 -10.43
C GLN A 62 -6.36 -0.57 -11.55
N PHE A 63 -5.31 0.19 -11.20
CA PHE A 63 -4.38 0.75 -12.17
C PHE A 63 -3.71 -0.33 -13.03
N SER A 64 -3.40 -1.48 -12.44
CA SER A 64 -2.67 -2.59 -13.07
C SER A 64 -3.54 -3.60 -13.85
N GLU A 65 -4.85 -3.35 -13.92
CA GLU A 65 -5.82 -4.20 -14.64
C GLU A 65 -5.62 -4.12 -16.16
N SER A 66 -5.23 -2.96 -16.69
CA SER A 66 -4.86 -2.81 -18.10
C SER A 66 -3.34 -2.86 -18.30
N PRO A 67 -2.85 -3.21 -19.50
CA PRO A 67 -1.45 -3.00 -19.87
C PRO A 67 -1.03 -1.54 -19.65
N ARG A 68 0.19 -1.33 -19.15
CA ARG A 68 0.78 -0.01 -18.90
C ARG A 68 2.20 0.01 -19.44
N THR A 69 2.59 1.14 -19.99
CA THR A 69 3.97 1.43 -20.34
C THR A 69 4.77 1.81 -19.09
N LEU A 70 6.10 1.66 -19.15
CA LEU A 70 6.97 2.07 -18.03
C LEU A 70 6.81 3.56 -17.65
N PRO A 71 6.69 4.51 -18.60
CA PRO A 71 6.42 5.90 -18.27
C PRO A 71 5.10 6.10 -17.52
N GLU A 72 4.00 5.45 -17.94
CA GLU A 72 2.71 5.55 -17.25
C GLU A 72 2.78 5.01 -15.82
N ILE A 73 3.49 3.89 -15.61
CA ILE A 73 3.70 3.33 -14.27
C ILE A 73 4.46 4.34 -13.40
N LYS A 74 5.53 4.93 -13.93
CA LYS A 74 6.35 5.92 -13.20
C LYS A 74 5.52 7.14 -12.81
N THR A 75 4.86 7.78 -13.76
CA THR A 75 4.04 8.97 -13.51
C THR A 75 2.94 8.70 -12.48
N TYR A 76 2.28 7.55 -12.56
CA TYR A 76 1.22 7.21 -11.61
C TYR A 76 1.76 6.91 -10.21
N ALA A 77 2.90 6.21 -10.12
CA ALA A 77 3.57 5.93 -8.85
C ALA A 77 4.07 7.21 -8.17
N GLU A 78 4.60 8.16 -8.95
CA GLU A 78 5.01 9.48 -8.46
C GLU A 78 3.82 10.25 -7.88
N ALA A 79 2.71 10.36 -8.64
CA ALA A 79 1.51 11.04 -8.16
C ALA A 79 0.93 10.43 -6.87
N MET A 80 0.94 9.09 -6.77
CA MET A 80 0.50 8.40 -5.55
C MET A 80 1.45 8.66 -4.38
N SER A 81 2.76 8.71 -4.64
CA SER A 81 3.77 9.03 -3.63
C SER A 81 3.61 10.45 -3.12
N ASP A 82 3.36 11.43 -4.00
CA ASP A 82 3.10 12.81 -3.61
C ASP A 82 1.91 12.92 -2.65
N MET A 83 0.81 12.22 -2.95
CA MET A 83 -0.36 12.16 -2.07
C MET A 83 -0.03 11.57 -0.69
N PHE A 84 0.77 10.49 -0.65
CA PHE A 84 1.17 9.86 0.61
C PHE A 84 2.11 10.75 1.42
N LEU A 85 3.10 11.36 0.77
CA LEU A 85 4.05 12.27 1.41
C LEU A 85 3.31 13.48 1.99
N ALA A 86 2.42 14.11 1.22
CA ALA A 86 1.61 15.24 1.70
C ALA A 86 0.77 14.86 2.94
N TYR A 87 0.16 13.67 2.96
CA TYR A 87 -0.59 13.19 4.12
C TYR A 87 0.32 12.94 5.33
N ILE A 88 1.46 12.27 5.13
CA ILE A 88 2.46 12.00 6.18
C ILE A 88 2.99 13.30 6.77
N GLU A 89 3.35 14.27 5.94
CA GLU A 89 3.80 15.57 6.40
C GLU A 89 2.74 16.29 7.23
N ARG A 90 1.48 16.26 6.78
CA ARG A 90 0.39 16.93 7.49
C ARG A 90 0.16 16.35 8.88
N ILE A 91 0.22 15.02 9.02
CA ILE A 91 0.06 14.37 10.34
C ILE A 91 1.30 14.46 11.22
N ASN A 92 2.48 14.68 10.64
CA ASN A 92 3.71 14.91 11.41
C ASN A 92 3.76 16.32 12.02
N ARG A 93 3.08 17.29 11.40
CA ARG A 93 2.97 18.67 11.86
C ARG A 93 1.81 18.91 12.84
N ALA A 94 0.94 17.92 13.04
CA ALA A 94 -0.23 17.99 13.90
C ALA A 94 0.07 17.46 15.31
#